data_AF-A0A2A2IFL7-F1
#
_entry.id   AF-A0A2A2IFL7-F1
#
_cell.length_a   1.000
_cell.length_b   1.000
_cell.length_c   1.000
_cell.angle_alpha   90.00
_cell.angle_beta   90.00
_cell.angle_gamma   90.00
#
_symmetry.space_group_name_H-M   'P 1'
#
loop_
_entity.id
_entity.type
_entity.pdbx_description
1 polymer ?
#
loop_
_entity_poly.entity_id
_entity_poly.type
_entity_poly.pdbx_seq_one_letter_code
_entity_poly.pdbx_strand_id
1 'polypeptide(L)' 'MMEKYEFSETNSMPVEENGEQFRKVYFRGIDPARELDVNGHIPKVPVTEYFQAGIDGTIDDLIRTFVVDKLTVSTA' A
#
# COMPACT_ATOMS: atom_id res chain seq x y z
N MET A 1 9.15 3.87 -17.29
CA MET A 1 8.22 4.90 -16.79
C MET A 1 6.99 4.14 -16.31
N MET A 2 6.77 4.00 -15.00
CA MET A 2 5.59 3.28 -14.50
C MET A 2 4.37 4.11 -14.84
N GLU A 3 3.64 3.66 -15.87
CA GLU A 3 2.34 4.21 -16.23
C GLU A 3 1.41 4.18 -15.01
N LYS A 4 0.42 5.08 -15.02
CA LYS A 4 -0.44 5.48 -13.89
C LYS A 4 -1.20 4.30 -13.27
N TYR A 5 -0.54 3.49 -12.45
CA TYR A 5 -1.23 2.55 -11.58
C TYR A 5 -2.09 3.36 -10.61
N GLU A 6 -3.38 3.06 -10.57
CA GLU A 6 -4.30 3.58 -9.56
C GLU A 6 -4.33 2.60 -8.40
N PHE A 7 -4.07 3.08 -7.20
CA PHE A 7 -4.10 2.26 -6.00
C PHE A 7 -5.23 2.76 -5.10
N SER A 8 -5.93 1.84 -4.45
CA SER A 8 -6.92 2.15 -3.44
C SER A 8 -6.89 1.15 -2.30
N GLU A 9 -7.06 1.64 -1.07
CA GLU A 9 -7.29 0.77 0.09
C GLU A 9 -8.65 0.07 -0.06
N THR A 10 -8.67 -1.24 0.21
CA THR A 10 -9.90 -2.03 0.25
C THR A 10 -10.31 -2.43 1.66
N ASN A 11 -9.32 -2.62 2.55
CA ASN A 11 -9.53 -2.98 3.94
C ASN A 11 -8.24 -2.78 4.75
N SER A 12 -8.34 -2.66 6.06
CA SER A 12 -7.18 -2.78 6.94
C SER A 12 -7.49 -3.51 8.25
N MET A 13 -6.48 -4.19 8.77
CA MET A 13 -6.58 -4.99 10.00
C MET A 13 -5.49 -4.58 11.00
N PRO A 14 -5.80 -4.50 12.31
CA PRO A 14 -4.77 -4.30 13.32
C PRO A 14 -3.88 -5.55 13.40
N VAL A 15 -2.58 -5.34 13.57
CA VAL A 15 -1.60 -6.39 13.82
C VAL A 15 -0.69 -5.92 14.94
N GLU A 16 -0.38 -6.80 15.88
CA GLU A 16 0.60 -6.55 16.94
C GLU A 16 1.80 -7.45 16.72
N GLU A 17 3.00 -6.89 16.82
CA GLU A 17 4.24 -7.67 16.81
C GLU A 17 5.21 -7.09 17.84
N ASN A 18 5.68 -7.93 18.76
CA ASN A 18 6.62 -7.54 19.81
C ASN A 18 6.16 -6.33 20.67
N GLY A 19 4.85 -6.15 20.85
CA GLY A 19 4.27 -5.02 21.58
C GLY A 19 4.14 -3.73 20.78
N GLU A 20 4.57 -3.72 19.52
CA GLU A 20 4.36 -2.61 18.58
C GLU A 20 3.08 -2.83 17.78
N GLN A 21 2.33 -1.74 17.55
CA GLN A 21 1.06 -1.79 16.81
C GLN A 21 1.26 -1.38 15.35
N PHE A 22 0.75 -2.22 14.46
CA PHE A 22 0.77 -2.04 13.01
C PHE A 22 -0.63 -2.16 12.42
N ARG A 23 -0.76 -1.72 11.18
CA ARG A 23 -1.89 -2.00 10.30
C ARG A 23 -1.42 -2.86 9.14
N LYS A 24 -2.11 -3.96 8.91
CA LYS A 24 -2.05 -4.68 7.64
C LYS A 24 -3.04 -4.03 6.69
N VAL A 25 -2.57 -3.49 5.58
CA VAL A 25 -3.37 -2.71 4.63
C VAL A 25 -3.56 -3.52 3.37
N TYR A 26 -4.80 -3.82 3.01
CA TYR A 26 -5.17 -4.48 1.76
C TYR A 26 -5.51 -3.43 0.72
N PHE A 27 -5.08 -3.67 -0.51
CA PHE A 27 -5.26 -2.71 -1.59
C PHE A 27 -5.59 -3.39 -2.92
N ARG A 28 -6.16 -2.60 -3.82
CA ARG A 28 -6.33 -2.93 -5.23
C ARG A 28 -5.48 -1.98 -6.06
N GLY A 29 -4.74 -2.52 -7.02
CA GLY A 29 -3.96 -1.77 -8.00
C GLY A 29 -4.51 -2.01 -9.40
N ILE A 30 -4.82 -0.95 -10.13
CA ILE A 30 -5.37 -1.02 -11.50
C ILE A 30 -4.40 -0.36 -12.47
N ASP A 31 -4.04 -1.08 -13.53
CA ASP A 31 -3.38 -0.54 -14.73
C ASP A 31 -4.44 -0.37 -15.83
N PRO A 32 -5.02 0.82 -16.00
CA PRO A 32 -6.08 1.02 -16.99
C PRO A 32 -5.58 0.85 -18.43
N ALA A 33 -4.26 1.01 -18.67
CA ALA A 33 -3.70 0.87 -20.01
C ALA A 33 -3.52 -0.60 -20.43
N ARG A 34 -3.32 -1.49 -19.45
CA ARG A 34 -3.06 -2.92 -19.68
C ARG A 34 -4.20 -3.84 -19.22
N GLU A 35 -5.30 -3.26 -18.78
CA GLU A 35 -6.45 -3.97 -18.21
C GLU A 35 -6.03 -4.92 -17.06
N LEU A 36 -5.00 -4.53 -16.30
CA LEU A 36 -4.49 -5.33 -15.19
C LEU A 36 -5.14 -4.87 -13.88
N ASP A 37 -5.57 -5.85 -13.10
CA ASP A 37 -6.14 -5.65 -11.77
C ASP A 37 -5.43 -6.58 -10.78
N VAL A 38 -4.84 -6.00 -9.73
CA VAL A 38 -4.01 -6.70 -8.77
C VAL A 38 -4.52 -6.41 -7.37
N ASN A 39 -4.88 -7.47 -6.64
CA ASN A 39 -5.14 -7.38 -5.21
C ASN A 39 -3.86 -7.70 -4.44
N GLY A 40 -3.54 -6.87 -3.45
CA GLY A 40 -2.33 -7.00 -2.65
C GLY A 40 -2.53 -6.59 -1.21
N HIS A 41 -1.45 -6.70 -0.43
CA HIS A 41 -1.43 -6.16 0.92
C HIS A 41 -0.03 -5.73 1.37
N ILE A 42 0.01 -4.71 2.21
CA ILE A 42 1.19 -4.29 2.98
C ILE A 42 1.07 -4.97 4.35
N PRO A 43 2.02 -5.86 4.72
CA PRO A 43 1.89 -6.68 5.91
C PRO A 43 1.96 -5.86 7.21
N LYS A 44 2.77 -4.80 7.21
CA LYS A 44 3.02 -3.95 8.38
C LYS A 44 3.22 -2.50 7.96
N VAL A 45 2.29 -1.66 8.34
CA VAL A 45 2.42 -0.20 8.33
C VAL A 45 2.35 0.27 9.78
N PRO A 46 3.32 1.05 10.28
CA PRO A 46 3.23 1.63 11.62
C PRO A 46 1.88 2.33 11.82
N VAL A 47 1.22 2.11 12.95
CA VAL A 47 -0.12 2.65 13.22
C VAL A 47 -0.18 4.18 13.06
N THR A 48 0.86 4.88 13.52
CA THR A 48 0.98 6.34 13.41
C THR A 48 1.02 6.80 11.96
N GLU A 49 1.83 6.12 11.13
CA GLU A 49 1.96 6.42 9.70
C GLU A 49 0.64 6.17 8.94
N TYR A 50 -0.02 5.05 9.21
CA TYR A 50 -1.31 4.73 8.61
C TYR A 50 -2.37 5.79 8.93
N PHE A 51 -2.53 6.16 10.20
CA PHE A 51 -3.54 7.14 10.58
C PHE A 51 -3.22 8.54 10.08
N GLN A 52 -1.94 8.93 10.05
CA GLN A 52 -1.53 10.20 9.48
C GLN A 52 -1.86 10.27 7.99
N ALA A 53 -1.54 9.22 7.22
CA ALA A 53 -1.92 9.13 5.81
C ALA A 53 -3.44 9.18 5.60
N GLY A 54 -4.22 8.58 6.50
CA GLY A 54 -5.69 8.68 6.49
C GLY A 54 -6.22 10.09 6.74
N ILE A 55 -5.62 10.82 7.69
CA ILE A 55 -5.96 12.22 7.97
C ILE A 55 -5.60 13.12 6.79
N ASP A 56 -4.43 12.89 6.20
CA ASP A 56 -3.91 13.70 5.09
C ASP A 56 -4.55 13.35 3.73
N GLY A 57 -5.31 12.25 3.66
CA GLY A 57 -5.92 11.75 2.43
C GLY A 57 -4.92 11.15 1.44
N THR A 58 -3.80 10.62 1.93
CA THR A 58 -2.63 10.14 1.15
C THR A 58 -2.38 8.64 1.28
N ILE A 59 -3.37 7.86 1.73
CA ILE A 59 -3.25 6.39 1.83
C ILE A 59 -2.87 5.75 0.48
N ASP A 60 -3.41 6.25 -0.62
CA ASP A 60 -3.11 5.71 -1.95
C ASP A 60 -1.65 5.94 -2.36
N ASP A 61 -1.04 7.06 -1.91
CA ASP A 61 0.38 7.38 -2.14
C ASP A 61 1.30 6.51 -1.26
N LEU A 62 0.88 6.23 -0.02
CA LEU A 62 1.57 5.28 0.86
C LEU A 62 1.62 3.89 0.20
N ILE A 63 0.49 3.42 -0.33
CA ILE A 63 0.41 2.13 -1.05
C ILE A 63 1.29 2.15 -2.30
N ARG A 64 1.18 3.19 -3.11
CA ARG A 64 1.99 3.36 -4.32
C ARG A 64 3.48 3.27 -4.01
N THR A 65 3.95 4.02 -3.02
CA THR A 65 5.36 4.07 -2.62
C THR A 65 5.85 2.68 -2.24
N PHE A 66 5.10 1.97 -1.38
CA PHE A 66 5.46 0.61 -0.98
C PHE A 66 5.55 -0.36 -2.17
N VAL A 67 4.57 -0.33 -3.07
CA VAL A 67 4.54 -1.23 -4.25
C VAL A 67 5.70 -0.92 -5.19
N VAL A 68 5.95 0.36 -5.48
CA VAL A 68 7.06 0.79 -6.35
C VAL A 68 8.41 0.37 -5.75
N ASP A 69 8.62 0.58 -4.44
CA ASP A 69 9.83 0.16 -3.75
C ASP A 69 10.06 -1.35 -3.88
N LYS A 70 9.02 -2.17 -3.70
CA LYS A 70 9.15 -3.63 -3.82
C LYS A 70 9.43 -4.10 -5.24
N LEU A 71 8.85 -3.44 -6.25
CA LEU A 71 9.08 -3.78 -7.66
C LEU A 71 10.47 -3.36 -8.13
N THR A 72 10.97 -2.21 -7.68
CA THR A 72 12.29 -1.69 -8.05
C THR A 72 13.44 -2.44 -7.38
N VAL A 73 13.26 -2.92 -6.14
CA VAL A 73 14.27 -3.76 -5.45
C VAL A 73 14.46 -5.10 -6.15
N SER A 74 13.45 -5.63 -6.84
CA SER A 74 13.55 -6.92 -7.54
C SER A 74 14.32 -6.86 -8.87
N THR A 75 14.86 -5.69 -9.26
CA THR A 75 15.57 -5.49 -10.55
C THR A 75 17.08 -5.29 -10.42
N ALA A 76 17.67 -5.56 -9.25
CA ALA A 76 19.11 -5.47 -8.98
C ALA A 76 19.77 -6.85 -8.80
#